data_AF-A0A2K1JGT5-F1
#
_entry.id   AF-A0A2K1JGT5-F1
#
_cell.length_a   1.000
_cell.length_b   1.000
_cell.length_c   1.000
_cell.angle_alpha   90.00
_cell.angle_beta   90.00
_cell.angle_gamma   90.00
#
_symmetry.space_group_name_H-M   'P 1'
#
loop_
_entity.id
_entity.type
_entity.pdbx_description
1 polymer ?
#
loop_
_entity_poly.entity_id
_entity_poly.type
_entity_poly.pdbx_seq_one_letter_code
_entity_poly.pdbx_strand_id
1 'polypeptide(L)' 'MQVLCIKDGICQKRYVKEYQEVISIDGDGSPQYCKKNDGRTFNISNHIINNQDIVSYNLILKRKHNCHIKIEICASI' A
#
# COMPACT_ATOMS: atom_id res chain seq x y z
N MET A 1 5.69 5.96 -18.18
CA MET A 1 4.64 6.51 -17.29
C MET A 1 5.33 6.83 -15.97
N GLN A 2 5.70 8.08 -15.74
CA GLN A 2 6.46 8.47 -14.55
C GLN A 2 5.50 8.54 -13.36
N VAL A 3 5.66 7.63 -12.41
CA VAL A 3 4.88 7.66 -11.18
C VAL A 3 5.41 8.83 -10.37
N LEU A 4 4.63 9.91 -10.25
CA LEU A 4 5.04 11.18 -9.62
C LEU A 4 5.60 11.06 -8.18
N CYS A 5 5.38 9.90 -7.53
CA CYS A 5 5.76 9.66 -6.14
C CYS A 5 7.05 8.84 -5.98
N ILE A 6 7.71 8.40 -7.04
CA ILE A 6 8.98 7.66 -6.96
C ILE A 6 10.13 8.61 -7.31
N LYS A 7 11.03 8.84 -6.35
CA LYS A 7 12.26 9.62 -6.53
C LYS A 7 13.43 8.78 -6.08
N ASP A 8 14.47 8.68 -6.91
CA ASP A 8 15.69 7.88 -6.63
C ASP A 8 15.40 6.39 -6.31
N GLY A 9 14.36 5.81 -6.94
CA GLY A 9 13.92 4.44 -6.67
C GLY A 9 13.12 4.25 -5.37
N ILE A 10 12.91 5.33 -4.60
CA ILE A 10 12.18 5.30 -3.34
C ILE A 10 10.81 5.96 -3.52
N CYS A 11 9.76 5.29 -3.07
CA CYS A 11 8.44 5.90 -3.00
C CYS A 11 8.42 6.96 -1.89
N GLN A 12 8.35 8.24 -2.25
CA GLN A 12 8.27 9.36 -1.31
C GLN A 12 7.02 9.30 -0.42
N LYS A 13 5.96 8.63 -0.90
CA LYS A 13 4.71 8.41 -0.16
C LYS A 13 4.71 7.12 0.67
N ARG A 14 5.84 6.39 0.73
CA ARG A 14 6.02 5.15 1.51
C ARG A 14 4.91 4.11 1.25
N TYR A 15 4.48 3.98 0.00
CA TYR A 15 3.47 2.99 -0.39
C TYR A 15 4.02 1.56 -0.38
N VAL A 16 5.31 1.41 -0.67
CA VAL A 16 6.02 0.14 -0.46
C VAL A 16 6.03 -0.11 1.04
N LYS A 17 5.41 -1.21 1.46
CA LYS A 17 5.32 -1.63 2.87
C LYS A 17 6.03 -2.94 3.06
N GLU A 18 6.60 -3.16 4.24
CA GLU A 18 7.19 -4.44 4.59
C GLU A 18 6.14 -5.56 4.55
N TYR A 19 6.62 -6.80 4.41
CA TYR A 19 5.73 -7.95 4.51
C TYR A 19 5.11 -8.02 5.90
N GLN A 20 3.82 -8.33 5.93
CA GLN A 20 3.06 -8.54 7.16
C GLN A 20 2.22 -9.80 7.05
N GLU A 21 2.48 -10.76 7.93
CA GLU A 21 1.74 -12.02 7.96
C GLU A 21 0.33 -11.88 8.54
N VAL A 22 0.11 -10.86 9.37
CA VAL A 22 -1.16 -10.57 10.05
C VAL A 22 -1.55 -9.10 9.90
N ILE A 23 -2.85 -8.82 10.01
CA ILE A 23 -3.35 -7.43 10.05
C ILE A 23 -2.97 -6.85 11.41
N SER A 24 -2.41 -5.65 11.44
CA SER A 24 -2.09 -4.92 12.67
C SER A 24 -2.55 -3.48 12.56
N ILE A 25 -2.54 -2.74 13.68
CA ILE A 25 -2.81 -1.31 13.72
C ILE A 25 -1.51 -0.63 14.13
N ASP A 26 -1.09 0.38 13.39
CA ASP A 26 0.10 1.15 13.74
C ASP A 26 -0.15 2.15 14.87
N GLY A 27 0.91 2.77 15.37
CA GLY A 27 0.83 3.77 16.44
C GLY A 27 -0.04 4.99 16.11
N ASP A 28 -0.31 5.22 14.82
CA ASP A 28 -1.16 6.30 14.33
C ASP A 28 -2.62 5.84 14.10
N GLY A 29 -2.99 4.63 14.53
CA GLY A 29 -4.35 4.10 14.37
C GLY A 29 -4.69 3.66 12.94
N SER A 30 -3.71 3.59 12.03
CA SER A 30 -3.91 3.11 10.67
C SER A 30 -3.82 1.58 10.61
N PRO A 31 -4.76 0.89 9.95
CA PRO A 31 -4.65 -0.54 9.73
C PRO A 31 -3.49 -0.82 8.76
N GLN A 32 -2.53 -1.61 9.21
CA GLN A 32 -1.53 -2.23 8.37
C GLN A 32 -2.07 -3.58 7.89
N TYR A 33 -2.35 -3.64 6.59
CA TYR A 33 -2.93 -4.82 5.97
C TYR A 33 -1.90 -5.94 5.82
N CYS A 34 -2.36 -7.17 5.98
CA CYS A 34 -1.57 -8.37 5.72
C CYS A 34 -1.03 -8.36 4.27
N LYS A 35 0.30 -8.34 4.15
CA LYS A 35 1.07 -8.46 2.91
C LYS A 35 1.94 -9.70 3.01
N LYS A 36 1.40 -10.86 2.61
CA LYS A 36 2.18 -12.11 2.63
C LYS A 36 3.21 -12.12 1.52
N ASN A 37 4.38 -12.67 1.82
CA ASN A 37 5.33 -13.06 0.79
C ASN A 37 4.86 -14.37 0.16
N ASP A 38 4.19 -14.27 -0.99
CA ASP A 38 3.72 -15.41 -1.77
C ASP A 38 4.76 -15.87 -2.82
N GLY A 39 5.95 -15.27 -2.82
CA GLY A 39 7.02 -15.53 -3.79
C GLY A 39 6.72 -15.02 -5.21
N ARG A 40 5.60 -14.33 -5.43
CA ARG A 40 5.23 -13.83 -6.76
C ARG A 40 5.86 -12.47 -7.02
N THR A 41 6.55 -12.37 -8.14
CA THR A 41 7.18 -11.14 -8.61
C THR A 41 6.80 -10.88 -10.06
N PHE A 42 6.50 -9.63 -10.38
CA PHE A 42 6.16 -9.19 -11.73
C PHE A 42 7.17 -8.14 -12.19
N ASN A 43 7.71 -8.28 -13.41
CA ASN A 43 8.56 -7.24 -13.98
C ASN A 43 7.70 -6.28 -14.80
N ILE A 44 7.62 -5.02 -14.35
CA ILE A 44 6.91 -3.95 -15.05
C ILE A 44 7.92 -2.84 -15.32
N SER A 45 8.24 -2.60 -16.59
CA SER A 45 9.13 -1.51 -17.02
C SER A 45 10.47 -1.47 -16.27
N ASN A 46 11.13 -2.63 -16.14
CA ASN A 46 12.39 -2.84 -15.41
C ASN A 46 12.29 -2.68 -13.88
N HIS A 47 11.08 -2.64 -13.32
CA HIS A 47 10.87 -2.71 -11.89
C HIS A 47 10.27 -4.05 -11.50
N ILE A 48 10.90 -4.71 -10.52
CA ILE A 48 10.34 -5.91 -9.90
C ILE A 48 9.30 -5.46 -8.88
N ILE A 49 8.05 -5.82 -9.14
CA ILE A 49 6.90 -5.55 -8.31
C ILE A 49 6.54 -6.82 -7.56
N ASN A 50 6.36 -6.71 -6.24
CA ASN A 50 5.90 -7.79 -5.38
C ASN A 50 4.71 -7.32 -4.51
N ASN A 51 4.21 -8.15 -3.60
CA ASN A 51 3.09 -7.77 -2.73
C ASN A 51 3.36 -6.54 -1.83
N GLN A 52 4.61 -6.13 -1.64
CA GLN A 52 4.99 -4.93 -0.89
C GLN A 52 4.56 -3.64 -1.59
N ASP A 53 4.57 -3.63 -2.93
CA ASP A 53 4.19 -2.48 -3.76
C ASP A 53 2.67 -2.32 -3.92
N ILE A 54 1.90 -3.37 -3.60
CA ILE A 54 0.45 -3.35 -3.75
C ILE A 54 -0.17 -2.45 -2.69
N VAL A 55 -0.95 -1.47 -3.14
CA VAL A 55 -1.78 -0.62 -2.28
C VAL A 55 -3.16 -1.24 -2.17
N SER A 56 -3.66 -1.40 -0.94
CA SER A 56 -5.00 -1.91 -0.67
C SER A 56 -6.05 -1.13 -1.47
N TYR A 57 -6.86 -1.86 -2.22
CA TYR A 57 -7.81 -1.30 -3.17
C TYR A 57 -9.24 -1.54 -2.72
N ASN A 58 -9.95 -0.49 -2.31
CA ASN A 58 -11.38 -0.55 -2.07
C ASN A 58 -12.13 0.04 -3.29
N LEU A 59 -12.71 -0.85 -4.10
CA LEU A 59 -13.48 -0.50 -5.31
C LEU A 59 -14.60 0.49 -5.03
N ILE A 60 -15.34 0.28 -3.93
CA ILE A 60 -16.51 1.07 -3.58
C ILE A 60 -16.09 2.50 -3.26
N LEU A 61 -15.07 2.65 -2.42
CA LEU A 61 -14.56 3.94 -1.99
C LEU A 61 -13.91 4.71 -3.13
N LYS A 62 -13.07 4.05 -3.94
CA LYS A 62 -12.46 4.69 -5.11
C LYS A 62 -13.54 5.13 -6.11
N ARG A 63 -14.56 4.30 -6.37
CA ARG A 63 -15.63 4.66 -7.31
C ARG A 63 -16.44 5.86 -6.81
N LYS A 64 -16.66 5.95 -5.49
CA LYS A 64 -17.42 7.05 -4.88
C LYS A 64 -16.67 8.37 -4.86
N HIS A 65 -15.37 8.34 -4.56
CA HIS A 65 -14.58 9.57 -4.33
C HIS A 65 -13.55 9.89 -5.42
N ASN A 66 -13.38 8.99 -6.40
CA ASN A 66 -12.40 9.07 -7.48
C ASN A 66 -10.97 9.41 -7.00
N CYS A 67 -10.61 8.94 -5.80
CA CYS A 67 -9.32 9.19 -5.18
C CYS A 67 -8.84 7.94 -4.42
N HIS A 68 -7.55 7.92 -4.08
CA HIS A 68 -7.00 6.91 -3.18
C HIS A 68 -7.35 7.28 -1.74
N ILE A 69 -8.12 6.43 -1.07
CA ILE A 69 -8.58 6.67 0.30
C ILE A 69 -7.74 5.84 1.27
N LYS A 70 -7.11 6.53 2.23
CA LYS A 70 -6.52 5.94 3.43
C LYS A 70 -7.62 5.88 4.49
N ILE A 71 -7.86 4.70 5.06
CA ILE A 71 -8.79 4.52 6.18
C ILE A 71 -7.95 4.50 7.45
N GLU A 72 -8.36 5.27 8.46
CA GLU A 72 -7.77 5.27 9.79
C GLU A 72 -8.85 4.86 10.79
N ILE A 73 -8.48 4.03 11.76
CA ILE A 73 -9.38 3.59 12.82
C ILE A 73 -9.20 4.56 13.98
N CYS A 74 -10.12 5.51 14.10
CA CYS A 74 -10.22 6.36 15.29
C CYS A 74 -10.94 5.58 16.40
N ALA A 75 -10.22 4.67 17.06
CA ALA A 75 -10.72 3.94 18.24
C ALA A 75 -10.16 4.50 19.55
N SER A 76 -9.80 5.80 19.60
CA SER A 76 -9.54 6.46 20.87
C SER A 76 -10.87 6.76 21.56
N ILE A 77 -11.04 6.25 22.78
CA ILE A 77 -11.94 6.78 23.81
C ILE A 77 -11.44 8.16 24.25
#